data_AF-A0A8J7PNR1-F1
#
_entry.id   AF-A0A8J7PNR1-F1
#
_cell.length_a   1.000
_cell.length_b   1.000
_cell.length_c   1.000
_cell.angle_alpha   90.00
_cell.angle_beta   90.00
_cell.angle_gamma   90.00
#
_symmetry.space_group_name_H-M   'P 1'
#
loop_
_entity.id
_entity.type
_entity.pdbx_description
1 polymer ?
#
loop_
_entity_poly.entity_id
_entity_poly.type
_entity_poly.pdbx_seq_one_letter_code
_entity_poly.pdbx_strand_id
1 'polypeptide(L)' 'MSKFGEARFAERYPGMALTADQIEFALAMERYMRLNARPFPTWHEVLAVVRALGYRKVAPPAPRPERPLSE' A
#
# COMPACT_ATOMS: atom_id res chain seq x y z
N MET A 1 -14.82 9.38 -12.01
CA MET A 1 -14.55 10.12 -10.75
C MET A 1 -13.61 9.28 -9.90
N SER A 2 -12.43 9.81 -9.52
CA SER A 2 -11.52 9.07 -8.62
C SER A 2 -12.24 8.84 -7.30
N LYS A 3 -12.22 7.58 -6.84
CA LYS A 3 -12.85 7.19 -5.58
C LYS A 3 -11.96 7.48 -4.37
N PHE A 4 -10.77 8.06 -4.53
CA PHE A 4 -9.75 8.07 -3.46
C PHE A 4 -8.83 9.30 -3.53
N GLY A 5 -9.28 10.43 -2.97
CA GLY A 5 -8.37 11.49 -2.49
C GLY A 5 -7.88 11.16 -1.07
N GLU A 6 -6.76 11.75 -0.62
CA GLU A 6 -6.15 11.52 0.71
C GLU A 6 -7.18 11.52 1.85
N ALA A 7 -8.04 12.55 1.91
CA ALA A 7 -9.08 12.67 2.94
C ALA A 7 -10.11 11.53 2.91
N ARG A 8 -10.35 10.94 1.73
CA ARG A 8 -11.38 9.92 1.55
C ARG A 8 -10.92 8.53 1.98
N PHE A 9 -9.61 8.28 2.08
CA PHE A 9 -9.09 6.98 2.56
C PHE A 9 -9.41 6.80 4.05
N ALA A 10 -9.12 7.81 4.87
CA ALA A 10 -9.46 7.77 6.30
C ALA A 10 -10.98 7.67 6.55
N GLU A 11 -11.80 8.38 5.77
CA GLU A 11 -13.27 8.27 5.84
C GLU A 11 -13.81 6.91 5.39
N ARG A 12 -13.16 6.25 4.42
CA ARG A 12 -13.65 5.00 3.82
C ARG A 12 -13.19 3.75 4.57
N TYR A 13 -12.14 3.87 5.39
CA TYR A 13 -11.67 2.81 6.29
C TYR A 13 -11.65 3.30 7.75
N PRO A 14 -12.80 3.76 8.29
CA PRO A 14 -12.87 4.22 9.66
C PRO A 14 -12.55 3.07 10.61
N GLY A 15 -11.63 3.30 11.55
CA GLY A 15 -11.15 2.29 12.50
C GLY A 15 -9.90 1.52 12.04
N MET A 16 -9.46 1.68 10.79
CA MET A 16 -8.15 1.20 10.36
C MET A 16 -7.13 2.28 10.73
N ALA A 17 -6.32 2.03 11.76
CA ALA A 17 -5.23 2.92 12.17
C ALA A 17 -4.07 2.85 11.16
N LEU A 18 -4.33 3.25 9.92
CA LEU A 18 -3.36 3.26 8.84
C LEU A 18 -2.27 4.30 9.14
N THR A 19 -1.03 3.88 8.99
CA THR A 19 0.12 4.77 9.08
C THR A 19 0.24 5.62 7.81
N ALA A 20 0.97 6.73 7.87
CA ALA A 20 1.08 7.68 6.75
C ALA A 20 1.67 7.03 5.47
N ASP A 21 2.65 6.14 5.63
CA ASP A 21 3.24 5.32 4.55
C ASP A 21 2.24 4.36 3.90
N GLN A 22 1.35 3.75 4.70
CA GLN A 22 0.29 2.89 4.17
C GLN A 22 -0.72 3.67 3.34
N ILE A 23 -1.06 4.89 3.75
CA ILE A 23 -1.93 5.81 2.99
C ILE A 23 -1.25 6.23 1.68
N GLU A 24 0.01 6.65 1.74
CA GLU A 24 0.80 7.03 0.56
C GLU A 24 0.89 5.88 -0.45
N PHE A 25 1.22 4.67 0.02
CA PHE A 25 1.28 3.48 -0.82
C PHE A 25 -0.08 3.17 -1.47
N ALA A 26 -1.18 3.22 -0.71
CA ALA A 26 -2.50 2.93 -1.24
C ALA A 26 -2.93 3.93 -2.34
N LEU A 27 -2.61 5.21 -2.16
CA LEU A 27 -2.85 6.26 -3.17
C LEU A 27 -2.00 6.06 -4.41
N ALA A 28 -0.73 5.67 -4.26
CA ALA A 28 0.15 5.36 -5.38
C ALA A 28 -0.36 4.16 -6.20
N MET A 29 -0.83 3.11 -5.51
CA MET A 29 -1.43 1.95 -6.15
C MET A 29 -2.72 2.30 -6.89
N GLU A 30 -3.61 3.12 -6.32
CA GLU A 30 -4.81 3.59 -7.02
C GLU A 30 -4.46 4.32 -8.33
N ARG A 31 -3.51 5.25 -8.25
CA ARG A 31 -3.04 6.01 -9.41
C ARG A 31 -2.50 5.05 -10.48
N TYR A 32 -1.68 4.08 -10.09
CA TYR A 32 -1.15 3.07 -11.00
C TYR A 32 -2.26 2.25 -11.67
N MET A 33 -3.18 1.69 -10.89
CA MET A 33 -4.29 0.87 -11.38
C MET A 33 -5.16 1.62 -12.38
N ARG A 34 -5.46 2.90 -12.05
CA ARG A 34 -6.31 3.76 -12.88
C ARG A 34 -5.63 4.15 -14.19
N LEU A 35 -4.36 4.57 -14.14
CA LEU A 35 -3.63 5.01 -15.33
C LEU A 35 -3.34 3.86 -16.30
N ASN A 36 -3.17 2.64 -15.77
CA ASN A 36 -2.84 1.46 -16.57
C ASN A 36 -4.05 0.57 -16.89
N ALA A 37 -5.27 0.94 -16.47
CA ALA A 37 -6.47 0.10 -16.56
C ALA A 37 -6.24 -1.33 -16.01
N ARG A 38 -5.46 -1.43 -14.92
CA ARG A 38 -5.08 -2.67 -14.25
C ARG A 38 -5.75 -2.75 -12.88
N PRO A 39 -6.98 -3.30 -12.76
CA PRO A 39 -7.66 -3.41 -11.47
C PRO A 39 -6.95 -4.38 -10.51
N PHE A 40 -6.21 -5.35 -11.04
CA PHE A 40 -5.44 -6.33 -10.29
C PHE A 40 -3.99 -6.33 -10.77
N PRO A 41 -3.13 -5.48 -10.18
CA PRO A 41 -1.72 -5.43 -10.52
C PRO A 41 -1.02 -6.72 -10.06
N THR A 42 -0.03 -7.16 -10.85
CA THR A 42 0.87 -8.24 -10.49
C THR A 42 1.84 -7.81 -9.39
N TRP A 43 2.41 -8.76 -8.65
CA TRP A 43 3.43 -8.44 -7.63
C TRP A 43 4.67 -7.75 -8.20
N HIS A 44 5.00 -7.97 -9.48
CA HIS A 44 6.06 -7.24 -10.17
C HIS A 44 5.73 -5.76 -10.34
N GLU A 45 4.48 -5.44 -10.70
CA GLU A 45 4.01 -4.06 -10.86
C GLU A 45 3.92 -3.35 -9.50
N VAL A 46 3.42 -4.05 -8.47
CA VAL A 46 3.43 -3.54 -7.09
C VAL A 46 4.86 -3.19 -6.65
N LEU A 47 5.82 -4.09 -6.88
CA LEU A 47 7.22 -3.83 -6.53
C LEU A 47 7.80 -2.63 -7.28
N ALA A 48 7.40 -2.40 -8.52
CA ALA A 48 7.80 -1.22 -9.29
C ALA A 48 7.24 0.07 -8.68
N VAL A 49 5.98 0.09 -8.26
CA VAL A 49 5.37 1.25 -7.57
C VAL A 49 6.08 1.55 -6.26
N VAL A 50 6.33 0.54 -5.42
CA VAL A 50 7.08 0.71 -4.16
C VAL A 50 8.46 1.30 -4.40
N ARG A 51 9.18 0.84 -5.44
CA ARG A 51 10.49 1.40 -5.81
C ARG A 51 10.42 2.84 -6.32
N ALA A 52 9.34 3.20 -7.03
CA ALA A 52 9.10 4.54 -7.54
C ALA A 52 8.77 5.54 -6.41
N LEU A 53 8.12 5.07 -5.34
CA LEU A 53 7.93 5.82 -4.10
C LEU A 53 9.23 6.05 -3.30
N GLY A 54 10.36 5.46 -3.73
CA GLY A 54 11.66 5.64 -3.09
C GLY A 54 12.01 4.59 -2.05
N TYR A 55 11.13 3.62 -1.76
CA TYR A 55 11.46 2.53 -0.85
C TYR A 55 12.62 1.68 -1.40
N ARG A 56 13.50 1.28 -0.49
CA ARG A 56 14.66 0.44 -0.76
C ARG A 56 14.79 -0.62 0.33
N LYS A 57 15.28 -1.80 -0.05
CA LYS A 57 15.65 -2.85 0.91
C LYS A 57 16.99 -2.48 1.53
N VAL A 58 16.98 -1.99 2.77
CA VAL A 58 18.17 -1.51 3.49
C VAL A 58 18.69 -2.49 4.56
N ALA A 59 17.92 -3.55 4.84
CA ALA A 59 18.24 -4.54 5.86
C ALA A 59 18.12 -5.96 5.32
N PRO A 60 18.86 -6.93 5.91
CA PRO A 60 18.57 -8.35 5.70
C PRO A 60 17.15 -8.68 6.17
N PRO A 61 16.56 -9.80 5.71
CA PRO A 61 15.26 -10.24 6.19
C PRO A 61 15.25 -10.34 7.72
N ALA A 62 14.31 -9.65 8.37
CA ALA A 62 14.04 -9.84 9.79
C ALA A 62 13.25 -11.15 9.99
N PRO A 63 13.34 -11.80 11.17
CA PRO A 63 12.40 -12.84 11.55
C PRO A 63 10.97 -12.35 11.34
N ARG A 64 10.12 -13.18 10.74
CA ARG A 64 8.70 -12.84 10.57
C ARG A 64 8.13 -12.52 11.96
N PRO A 65 7.42 -11.39 12.14
CA PRO A 65 6.72 -11.16 13.40
C PRO A 65 5.80 -12.36 13.64
N GLU A 66 6.02 -13.05 14.76
CA GLU A 66 5.22 -14.22 15.11
C GLU A 66 3.76 -13.79 15.14
N ARG A 67 2.89 -14.56 14.50
CA ARG A 67 1.45 -14.41 14.71
C ARG A 67 1.26 -14.58 16.22
N PRO A 68 0.62 -13.64 16.95
CA PRO A 68 0.27 -13.88 18.33
C PRO A 68 -0.47 -15.22 18.38
N LEU A 69 0.09 -16.20 19.09
CA LEU A 69 -0.62 -17.45 19.35
C LEU A 69 -1.90 -17.02 20.05
N SER A 70 -3.04 -17.28 19.40
CA SER A 70 -4.33 -17.21 20.07
C SER A 70 -4.30 -18.25 21.17
N GLU A 71 -4.23 -17.81 22.43
CA GLU A 71 -4.60 -18.64 23.59
C GLU A 71 -6.12 -18.88 23.59
#